data_AF-A0A803MS22-F1
#
_entry.id   AF-A0A803MS22-F1
#
_cell.length_a   1.000
_cell.length_b   1.000
_cell.length_c   1.000
_cell.angle_alpha   90.00
_cell.angle_beta   90.00
_cell.angle_gamma   90.00
#
_symmetry.space_group_name_H-M   'P 1'
#
loop_
_entity.id
_entity.type
_entity.pdbx_description
1 polymer ?
#
loop_
_entity_poly.entity_id
_entity_poly.type
_entity_poly.pdbx_seq_one_letter_code
_entity_poly.pdbx_strand_id
1 'polypeptide(L)'
;MGFGGFLHLDFSHNYPEFLAQLVLNFDAVGMKFKLDRNRSINVKAADVHMVYGIPSGGKEIVDAKNSNEDYKEVLNSYKRYHGGVLSNNVNKLVSKLALVESPLDDDWKRNFLVLVVNCCIKSIQNQQPYLRFLHTAIDVNRISEYDWCSYTM
;
A
#
# COMPACT_ATOMS: atom_id res chain seq x y z
N MET A 1 -4.10 1.13 12.92
CA MET A 1 -3.76 0.81 11.52
C MET A 1 -2.40 0.14 11.38
N GLY A 2 -1.33 0.60 12.06
CA GLY A 2 -0.02 -0.07 12.04
C GLY A 2 0.93 0.37 10.92
N PHE A 3 0.65 1.50 10.27
CA PHE A 3 1.46 2.08 9.19
C PHE A 3 2.36 3.24 9.65
N GLY A 4 2.65 3.32 10.94
CA GLY A 4 3.46 4.41 11.51
C GLY A 4 4.89 4.46 11.00
N GLY A 5 5.43 3.33 10.53
CA GLY A 5 6.78 3.25 9.96
C GLY A 5 7.00 4.20 8.77
N PHE A 6 5.95 4.55 8.03
CA PHE A 6 6.04 5.52 6.94
C PHE A 6 6.43 6.93 7.36
N LEU A 7 6.18 7.31 8.61
CA LEU A 7 6.62 8.61 9.14
C LEU A 7 8.14 8.70 9.29
N HIS A 8 8.83 7.56 9.23
CA HIS A 8 10.28 7.45 9.43
C HIS A 8 11.03 7.06 8.16
N LEU A 9 10.36 7.01 7.00
CA LEU A 9 11.04 6.77 5.74
C LEU A 9 11.88 7.98 5.34
N ASP A 10 13.19 7.78 5.24
CA ASP A 10 14.13 8.75 4.70
C ASP A 10 14.29 8.51 3.19
N PHE A 11 13.67 9.37 2.38
CA PHE A 11 13.82 9.35 0.92
C PHE A 11 15.01 10.19 0.43
N SER A 12 15.65 10.97 1.31
CA SER A 12 16.52 12.09 0.95
C SER A 12 17.99 11.71 0.70
N HIS A 13 18.41 10.50 1.04
CA HIS A 13 19.82 10.08 1.02
C HIS A 13 20.08 8.87 0.14
N ASN A 14 19.74 8.96 -1.14
CA ASN A 14 19.92 7.85 -2.07
C ASN A 14 20.97 8.15 -3.15
N TYR A 15 21.94 7.25 -3.32
CA TYR A 15 22.91 7.27 -4.42
C TYR A 15 22.21 6.82 -5.71
N PRO A 16 21.96 7.71 -6.69
CA PRO A 16 21.10 7.39 -7.84
C PRO A 16 21.62 6.22 -8.68
N GLU A 17 22.93 6.13 -8.87
CA GLU A 17 23.57 5.05 -9.64
C GLU A 17 23.39 3.70 -8.97
N PHE A 18 23.56 3.63 -7.64
CA PHE A 18 23.38 2.40 -6.88
C PHE A 18 21.91 1.94 -6.91
N LEU A 19 20.97 2.86 -6.74
CA LEU A 19 19.54 2.55 -6.85
C LEU A 19 19.18 2.06 -8.26
N ALA A 20 19.68 2.71 -9.30
CA ALA A 20 19.45 2.29 -10.68
C ALA A 20 19.96 0.86 -10.91
N GLN A 21 21.15 0.52 -10.39
CA GLN A 21 21.69 -0.83 -10.46
C GLN A 21 20.84 -1.84 -9.68
N LEU A 22 20.35 -1.50 -8.49
CA LEU A 22 19.44 -2.37 -7.74
C LEU A 22 18.16 -2.65 -8.51
N VAL A 23 17.53 -1.61 -9.06
CA VAL A 23 16.30 -1.73 -9.85
C VAL A 23 16.52 -2.59 -11.10
N LEU A 24 17.60 -2.35 -11.84
CA LEU A 24 17.93 -3.11 -13.06
C LEU A 24 18.24 -4.59 -12.79
N ASN A 25 18.74 -4.91 -11.60
CA ASN A 25 19.09 -6.28 -11.21
C ASN A 25 18.00 -6.98 -10.40
N PHE A 26 16.87 -6.34 -10.14
CA PHE A 26 15.76 -6.92 -9.39
C PHE A 26 14.89 -7.83 -10.26
N ASP A 27 14.73 -9.07 -9.83
CA ASP A 27 13.80 -10.04 -10.41
C ASP A 27 12.51 -10.02 -9.57
N ALA A 28 11.49 -9.33 -10.08
CA ALA A 28 10.19 -9.19 -9.42
C ALA A 28 9.42 -10.51 -9.29
N VAL A 29 9.62 -11.48 -10.20
CA VAL A 29 8.95 -12.79 -10.11
C VAL A 29 9.59 -13.65 -9.03
N GLY A 30 10.93 -13.63 -8.96
CA GLY A 30 11.69 -14.35 -7.95
C GLY A 30 11.85 -13.62 -6.62
N MET A 31 11.37 -12.37 -6.52
CA MET A 31 11.59 -11.45 -5.39
C MET A 31 13.04 -11.43 -4.93
N LYS A 32 13.98 -11.19 -5.86
CA LYS A 32 15.42 -11.25 -5.55
C LYS A 32 16.25 -10.27 -6.36
N PHE A 33 17.32 -9.77 -5.76
CA PHE A 33 18.36 -9.03 -6.47
C PHE A 33 19.39 -10.01 -7.03
N LYS A 34 19.67 -9.92 -8.32
CA LYS A 34 20.77 -10.64 -8.96
C LYS A 34 22.08 -9.91 -8.69
N LEU A 35 23.11 -10.66 -8.35
CA LEU A 35 24.46 -10.18 -8.15
C LEU A 35 25.41 -10.90 -9.12
N ASP A 36 26.61 -10.37 -9.25
CA ASP A 36 27.66 -11.01 -10.04
C ASP A 36 27.93 -12.46 -9.59
N ARG A 37 28.39 -13.26 -10.56
CA ARG A 37 28.79 -14.66 -10.37
C ARG A 37 27.63 -15.57 -9.93
N ASN A 38 26.44 -15.39 -10.50
CA ASN A 38 25.23 -16.17 -10.20
C ASN A 38 24.81 -16.14 -8.72
N ARG A 39 25.14 -15.07 -8.00
CA ARG A 39 24.66 -14.88 -6.62
C ARG A 39 23.33 -14.12 -6.63
N SER A 40 22.57 -14.28 -5.56
CA SER A 40 21.32 -13.52 -5.39
C SER A 40 21.01 -13.25 -3.93
N ILE A 41 20.30 -12.15 -3.68
CA ILE A 41 19.73 -11.80 -2.37
C ILE A 41 18.21 -11.88 -2.52
N ASN A 42 17.57 -12.77 -1.76
CA ASN A 42 16.11 -12.88 -1.75
C ASN A 42 15.53 -11.83 -0.81
N VAL A 43 14.47 -11.17 -1.26
CA VAL A 43 13.65 -10.25 -0.47
C VAL A 43 12.50 -11.06 0.13
N LYS A 44 12.34 -10.96 1.44
CA LYS A 44 11.28 -11.62 2.21
C LYS A 44 10.35 -10.58 2.82
N ALA A 45 9.16 -11.01 3.24
CA ALA A 45 8.21 -10.18 3.98
C ALA A 45 8.84 -9.53 5.23
N ALA A 46 9.75 -10.23 5.92
CA ALA A 46 10.48 -9.67 7.06
C ALA A 46 11.37 -8.47 6.68
N ASP A 47 11.96 -8.48 5.48
CA ASP A 47 12.77 -7.36 4.98
C ASP A 47 11.86 -6.15 4.67
N VAL A 48 10.67 -6.39 4.12
CA VAL A 48 9.65 -5.34 3.91
C VAL A 48 9.22 -4.73 5.24
N HIS A 49 8.96 -5.55 6.26
CA HIS A 49 8.61 -5.07 7.59
C HIS A 49 9.73 -4.22 8.19
N MET A 50 10.98 -4.66 8.06
CA MET A 50 12.15 -3.94 8.57
C MET A 50 12.31 -2.55 7.94
N VAL A 51 12.02 -2.42 6.64
CA VAL A 51 12.19 -1.15 5.89
C VAL A 51 10.96 -0.23 6.03
N TYR A 52 9.76 -0.75 5.81
CA TYR A 52 8.53 0.07 5.80
C TYR A 52 7.83 0.16 7.16
N GLY A 53 8.09 -0.76 8.09
CA GLY A 53 7.40 -0.82 9.38
C GLY A 53 5.89 -1.04 9.26
N ILE A 54 5.42 -1.65 8.17
CA ILE A 54 4.01 -1.97 7.92
C ILE A 54 3.64 -3.32 8.54
N PRO A 55 2.36 -3.60 8.82
CA PRO A 55 2.00 -4.80 9.57
C PRO A 55 2.31 -6.09 8.82
N SER A 56 2.84 -7.08 9.54
CA SER A 56 3.06 -8.45 9.10
C SER A 56 2.12 -9.40 9.84
N GLY A 57 0.83 -9.05 9.88
CA GLY A 57 -0.19 -9.85 10.57
C GLY A 57 -0.37 -11.22 9.93
N GLY A 58 -1.07 -12.14 10.60
CA GLY A 58 -1.23 -13.52 10.10
C GLY A 58 -2.28 -13.71 9.01
N LYS A 59 -3.10 -12.69 8.71
CA LYS A 59 -4.18 -12.82 7.73
C LYS A 59 -3.73 -12.41 6.34
N GLU A 60 -3.95 -13.30 5.38
CA GLU A 60 -3.69 -13.02 3.98
C GLU A 60 -4.61 -11.92 3.42
N ILE A 61 -4.06 -11.07 2.56
CA ILE A 61 -4.81 -10.07 1.78
C ILE A 61 -5.06 -10.65 0.39
N VAL A 62 -6.31 -10.99 0.09
CA VAL A 62 -6.72 -11.53 -1.21
C VAL A 62 -7.64 -10.54 -1.89
N ASP A 63 -7.24 -10.03 -3.05
CA ASP A 63 -8.04 -9.05 -3.78
C ASP A 63 -9.47 -9.53 -4.05
N ALA A 64 -10.43 -8.65 -3.74
CA ALA A 64 -11.85 -8.95 -3.93
C ALA A 64 -12.14 -9.23 -5.41
N LYS A 65 -12.54 -10.47 -5.71
CA LYS A 65 -13.03 -10.89 -7.03
C LYS A 65 -14.53 -10.65 -7.18
N ASN A 66 -15.27 -10.90 -6.10
CA ASN A 66 -16.71 -10.68 -6.00
C ASN A 66 -16.99 -9.76 -4.81
N SER A 67 -17.93 -8.83 -4.97
CA SER A 67 -18.29 -7.88 -3.94
C SER A 67 -19.42 -8.40 -3.07
N ASN A 68 -19.10 -8.78 -1.82
CA ASN A 68 -20.10 -8.97 -0.75
C ASN A 68 -20.71 -7.62 -0.33
N GLU A 69 -21.77 -7.65 0.47
CA GLU A 69 -22.53 -6.45 0.84
C GLU A 69 -21.68 -5.45 1.64
N ASP A 70 -20.88 -5.92 2.59
CA ASP A 70 -19.96 -5.08 3.39
C ASP A 70 -18.92 -4.36 2.51
N TYR A 71 -18.31 -5.08 1.56
CA TYR A 71 -17.35 -4.49 0.64
C TYR A 71 -18.02 -3.48 -0.31
N LYS A 72 -19.25 -3.74 -0.75
CA LYS A 72 -20.03 -2.74 -1.53
C LYS A 72 -20.25 -1.48 -0.71
N GLU A 73 -20.55 -1.59 0.58
CA GLU A 73 -20.76 -0.42 1.42
C GLU A 73 -19.46 0.37 1.63
N VAL A 74 -18.32 -0.31 1.81
CA VAL A 74 -17.01 0.35 1.84
C VAL A 74 -16.72 1.10 0.53
N LEU A 75 -17.02 0.49 -0.63
CA LEU A 75 -16.87 1.15 -1.93
C LEU A 75 -17.81 2.34 -2.09
N ASN A 76 -19.05 2.25 -1.59
CA ASN A 76 -19.99 3.36 -1.60
C ASN A 76 -19.53 4.49 -0.69
N SER A 77 -19.00 4.18 0.50
CA SER A 77 -18.40 5.18 1.39
C SER A 77 -17.23 5.89 0.72
N TYR A 78 -16.35 5.14 0.05
CA TYR A 78 -15.27 5.72 -0.75
C TYR A 78 -15.80 6.67 -1.83
N LYS A 79 -16.82 6.27 -2.60
CA LYS A 79 -17.45 7.16 -3.60
C LYS A 79 -18.04 8.42 -2.96
N ARG A 80 -18.77 8.29 -1.85
CA ARG A 80 -19.35 9.44 -1.12
C ARG A 80 -18.25 10.40 -0.65
N TYR A 81 -17.16 9.86 -0.12
CA TYR A 81 -15.98 10.64 0.25
C TYR A 81 -15.42 11.41 -0.95
N HIS A 82 -15.55 10.91 -2.18
CA HIS A 82 -15.09 11.58 -3.40
C HIS A 82 -16.18 12.31 -4.19
N GLY A 83 -17.31 12.66 -3.56
CA GLY A 83 -18.38 13.44 -4.20
C GLY A 83 -19.34 12.60 -5.06
N GLY A 84 -19.49 11.32 -4.74
CA GLY A 84 -20.43 10.40 -5.38
C GLY A 84 -19.87 9.66 -6.60
N VAL A 85 -18.64 9.95 -7.02
CA VAL A 85 -17.97 9.30 -8.14
C VAL A 85 -16.72 8.58 -7.63
N LEU A 86 -16.34 7.47 -8.26
CA LEU A 86 -15.04 6.87 -7.99
C LEU A 86 -13.96 7.86 -8.40
N SER A 87 -13.14 8.32 -7.44
CA SER A 87 -11.97 9.13 -7.76
C SER A 87 -11.14 8.39 -8.82
N ASN A 88 -10.77 9.11 -9.86
CA ASN A 88 -9.99 8.57 -10.97
C ASN A 88 -8.51 8.91 -10.87
N ASN A 89 -8.09 9.57 -9.79
CA ASN A 89 -6.74 10.10 -9.66
C ASN A 89 -6.24 10.09 -8.21
N VAL A 90 -5.21 9.28 -7.94
CA VAL A 90 -4.52 9.21 -6.64
C VAL A 90 -3.90 10.55 -6.24
N ASN A 91 -3.50 11.44 -7.16
CA ASN A 91 -2.96 12.75 -6.78
C ASN A 91 -4.00 13.65 -6.11
N LYS A 92 -5.27 13.57 -6.53
CA LYS A 92 -6.37 14.30 -5.88
C LYS A 92 -6.62 13.81 -4.45
N LEU A 93 -6.35 12.53 -4.19
CA LEU A 93 -6.45 11.92 -2.87
C LEU A 93 -5.45 12.52 -1.90
N VAL A 94 -4.19 12.73 -2.34
CA VAL A 94 -3.14 13.37 -1.53
C VAL A 94 -3.56 14.76 -1.07
N SER A 95 -3.95 15.63 -2.03
CA SER A 95 -4.36 17.00 -1.72
C SER A 95 -5.56 17.04 -0.79
N LYS A 96 -6.52 16.12 -0.96
CA LYS A 96 -7.69 16.04 -0.10
C LYS A 96 -7.35 15.60 1.32
N LEU A 97 -6.55 14.55 1.48
CA LEU A 97 -6.19 14.01 2.78
C LEU A 97 -5.33 14.99 3.60
N ALA A 98 -4.47 15.76 2.94
CA ALA A 98 -3.61 16.75 3.58
C ALA A 98 -4.35 17.97 4.17
N LEU A 99 -5.59 18.23 3.72
CA LEU A 99 -6.41 19.36 4.17
C LEU A 99 -7.35 19.01 5.33
N VAL A 100 -7.44 17.74 5.73
CA VAL A 100 -8.37 17.31 6.78
C VAL A 100 -7.75 17.54 8.15
N GLU A 101 -8.45 18.28 9.00
CA GLU A 101 -8.08 18.49 10.40
C GLU A 101 -8.63 17.37 11.31
N SER A 102 -7.97 17.18 12.46
CA SER A 102 -8.35 16.17 13.47
C SER A 102 -9.73 16.47 14.08
N PRO A 103 -10.55 15.45 14.43
CA PRO A 103 -10.27 14.02 14.44
C PRO A 103 -10.45 13.32 13.08
N LEU A 104 -9.57 12.35 12.80
CA LEU A 104 -9.61 11.56 11.57
C LEU A 104 -10.58 10.38 11.72
N ASP A 105 -11.56 10.32 10.83
CA ASP A 105 -12.56 9.25 10.79
C ASP A 105 -12.07 8.00 10.04
N ASP A 106 -12.92 6.98 10.00
CA ASP A 106 -12.60 5.71 9.34
C ASP A 106 -12.54 5.84 7.81
N ASP A 107 -13.25 6.80 7.23
CA ASP A 107 -13.16 7.07 5.80
C ASP A 107 -11.82 7.71 5.44
N TRP A 108 -11.31 8.64 6.24
CA TRP A 108 -9.95 9.16 6.08
C TRP A 108 -8.93 8.02 6.15
N LYS A 109 -9.05 7.12 7.13
CA LYS A 109 -8.16 5.95 7.29
C LYS A 109 -8.16 5.04 6.05
N ARG A 110 -9.33 4.71 5.52
CA ARG A 110 -9.48 3.91 4.29
C ARG A 110 -8.86 4.60 3.08
N ASN A 111 -9.08 5.90 2.95
CA ASN A 111 -8.50 6.71 1.87
C ASN A 111 -6.98 6.81 1.98
N PHE A 112 -6.43 7.00 3.18
CA PHE A 112 -5.00 6.92 3.43
C PHE A 112 -4.43 5.55 3.02
N LEU A 113 -5.13 4.46 3.34
CA LEU A 113 -4.71 3.12 2.96
C LEU A 113 -4.71 2.91 1.44
N VAL A 114 -5.69 3.48 0.72
CA VAL A 114 -5.68 3.51 -0.76
C VAL A 114 -4.45 4.25 -1.26
N LEU A 115 -4.11 5.41 -0.71
CA LEU A 115 -2.91 6.15 -1.10
C LEU A 115 -1.64 5.30 -0.90
N VAL A 116 -1.48 4.71 0.29
CA VAL A 116 -0.37 3.82 0.63
C VAL A 116 -0.26 2.66 -0.36
N VAL A 117 -1.36 1.97 -0.65
CA VAL A 117 -1.31 0.80 -1.52
C VAL A 117 -0.89 1.18 -2.94
N ASN A 118 -1.39 2.32 -3.44
CA ASN A 118 -1.06 2.80 -4.77
C ASN A 118 0.39 3.30 -4.87
N CYS A 119 0.92 3.93 -3.83
CA CYS A 119 2.25 4.55 -3.86
C CYS A 119 3.38 3.62 -3.41
N CYS A 120 3.16 2.77 -2.41
CA CYS A 120 4.23 2.05 -1.72
C CYS A 120 4.16 0.53 -1.84
N ILE A 121 2.98 -0.05 -2.12
CA ILE A 121 2.77 -1.51 -2.07
C ILE A 121 2.64 -2.11 -3.47
N LYS A 122 1.65 -1.70 -4.26
CA LYS A 122 1.43 -2.23 -5.62
C LYS A 122 1.93 -1.28 -6.72
N SER A 123 2.47 -0.10 -6.36
CA SER A 123 3.08 0.91 -7.24
C SER A 123 2.58 0.83 -8.69
N ILE A 124 1.33 1.19 -8.90
CA ILE A 124 0.67 1.00 -10.20
C ILE A 124 1.01 2.20 -11.08
N GLN A 125 1.45 1.97 -12.32
CA GLN A 125 1.71 3.06 -13.29
C GLN A 125 0.43 3.84 -13.67
N ASN A 126 -0.74 3.29 -13.36
CA ASN A 126 -2.02 3.92 -13.61
C ASN A 126 -2.42 4.80 -12.41
N GLN A 127 -2.86 6.03 -12.67
CA GLN A 127 -3.32 6.98 -11.65
C GLN A 127 -4.67 6.59 -11.02
N GLN A 128 -5.31 5.51 -11.48
CA GLN A 128 -6.55 5.00 -10.89
C GLN A 128 -6.28 4.41 -9.50
N PRO A 129 -7.11 4.72 -8.49
CA PRO A 129 -6.95 4.12 -7.17
C PRO A 129 -7.22 2.62 -7.21
N TYR A 130 -6.27 1.85 -6.70
CA TYR A 130 -6.46 0.45 -6.39
C TYR A 130 -7.41 0.27 -5.21
N LEU A 131 -8.54 -0.43 -5.39
CA LEU A 131 -9.58 -0.59 -4.37
C LEU A 131 -9.85 -2.04 -3.96
N ARG A 132 -9.30 -3.03 -4.69
CA ARG A 132 -9.66 -4.45 -4.52
C ARG A 132 -9.33 -5.02 -3.14
N PHE A 133 -8.38 -4.40 -2.44
CA PHE A 133 -7.98 -4.79 -1.10
C PHE A 133 -8.89 -4.21 0.01
N LEU A 134 -9.80 -3.27 -0.30
CA LEU A 134 -10.54 -2.51 0.73
C LEU A 134 -11.44 -3.37 1.63
N HIS A 135 -11.70 -4.63 1.27
CA HIS A 135 -12.37 -5.59 2.16
C HIS A 135 -11.59 -5.80 3.48
N THR A 136 -10.27 -5.61 3.47
CA THR A 136 -9.42 -5.63 4.69
C THR A 136 -9.66 -4.44 5.63
N ALA A 137 -10.34 -3.40 5.15
CA ALA A 137 -10.61 -2.16 5.87
C ALA A 137 -12.12 -1.95 6.13
N ILE A 138 -12.92 -3.02 6.09
CA ILE A 138 -14.30 -3.01 6.61
C ILE A 138 -14.27 -2.56 8.07
N ASP A 139 -13.47 -3.24 8.90
CA ASP A 139 -13.11 -2.82 10.25
C ASP A 139 -11.67 -2.28 10.28
N VAL A 140 -11.54 -0.96 10.40
CA VAL A 140 -10.25 -0.28 10.37
C VAL A 140 -9.35 -0.63 11.57
N ASN A 141 -9.92 -1.14 12.66
CA ASN A 141 -9.15 -1.52 13.85
C ASN A 141 -8.40 -2.84 13.62
N ARG A 142 -8.84 -3.63 12.65
CA ARG A 142 -8.28 -4.95 12.32
C ARG A 142 -7.29 -4.93 11.16
N ILE A 143 -7.04 -3.76 10.59
CA ILE A 143 -6.08 -3.57 9.48
C ILE A 143 -4.70 -4.16 9.82
N SER A 144 -4.25 -4.04 11.07
CA SER A 144 -2.94 -4.57 11.49
C SER A 144 -2.88 -6.09 11.65
N GLU A 145 -4.03 -6.80 11.62
CA GLU A 145 -4.07 -8.26 11.65
C GLU A 145 -3.69 -8.89 10.30
N TYR A 146 -3.61 -8.09 9.23
CA TYR A 146 -3.29 -8.54 7.88
C TYR A 146 -1.80 -8.46 7.55
N ASP A 147 -1.35 -9.35 6.67
CA ASP A 147 0.02 -9.41 6.16
C ASP A 147 0.22 -8.44 4.98
N TRP A 148 0.48 -7.18 5.29
CA TRP A 148 0.78 -6.15 4.28
C TRP A 148 2.17 -6.32 3.68
N CYS A 149 3.06 -7.01 4.38
CA CYS A 149 4.42 -7.27 3.94
C CYS A 149 4.42 -8.24 2.76
N SER A 150 3.77 -9.40 2.91
CA SER A 150 3.62 -10.35 1.81
C SER A 150 2.77 -9.79 0.67
N TYR A 151 1.80 -8.92 0.97
CA TYR A 151 0.98 -8.28 -0.06
C TYR A 151 1.76 -7.28 -0.96
N THR A 152 2.91 -6.78 -0.51
CA THR A 152 3.82 -5.95 -1.32
C THR A 152 4.56 -6.76 -2.38
N MET A 153 4.67 -8.07 -2.17
CA MET A 153 5.40 -8.98 -3.04
C MET A 153 4.54 -9.51 -4.19
#